data_AF-A0A2G4ISH2-F1
#
_entry.id   AF-A0A2G4ISH2-F1
#
_cell.length_a   1.000
_cell.length_b   1.000
_cell.length_c   1.000
_cell.angle_alpha   90.00
_cell.angle_beta   90.00
_cell.angle_gamma   90.00
#
_symmetry.space_group_name_H-M   'P 1'
#
loop_
_entity.id
_entity.type
_entity.pdbx_description
1 polymer ?
#
loop_
_entity_poly.entity_id
_entity_poly.type
_entity_poly.pdbx_seq_one_letter_code
_entity_poly.pdbx_strand_id
1 'polypeptide(L)'
;MLRLLTPADQPALESFLSQYPAATIFLRSNLRASGVGEGDGPFHGIYAARFDGEHITDVAAQFWTDKIILFAPTIAAKLAVFVGIH
;
A
#
# COMPACT_ATOMS: atom_id res chain seq x y z
N MET A 1 -4.87 -13.28 2.92
CA MET A 1 -4.47 -13.41 1.50
C MET A 1 -3.58 -12.24 1.11
N LEU A 2 -2.52 -12.44 0.33
CA LEU A 2 -1.67 -11.36 -0.22
C LEU A 2 -2.06 -11.07 -1.66
N ARG A 3 -2.19 -9.79 -2.04
CA ARG A 3 -2.41 -9.39 -3.44
C ARG A 3 -2.06 -7.93 -3.72
N LEU A 4 -1.91 -7.60 -5.00
CA LEU A 4 -1.89 -6.22 -5.48
C LEU A 4 -3.27 -5.56 -5.29
N LEU A 5 -3.25 -4.25 -5.06
CA LEU A 5 -4.43 -3.43 -4.95
C LEU A 5 -4.80 -2.83 -6.30
N THR A 6 -6.10 -2.66 -6.50
CA THR A 6 -6.71 -2.02 -7.67
C THR A 6 -7.43 -0.75 -7.22
N PRO A 7 -7.89 0.12 -8.14
CA PRO A 7 -8.68 1.29 -7.77
C PRO A 7 -9.90 0.95 -6.89
N ALA A 8 -10.49 -0.24 -7.04
CA ALA A 8 -11.63 -0.69 -6.23
C ALA A 8 -11.29 -0.89 -4.74
N ASP A 9 -10.01 -1.06 -4.40
CA ASP A 9 -9.53 -1.31 -3.04
C ASP A 9 -9.18 -0.03 -2.28
N GLN A 10 -9.16 1.12 -2.96
CA GLN A 10 -8.77 2.39 -2.37
C GLN A 10 -9.57 2.73 -1.10
N PRO A 11 -10.90 2.55 -1.01
CA PRO A 11 -11.64 2.81 0.23
C PRO A 11 -11.18 1.94 1.41
N ALA A 12 -10.88 0.67 1.17
CA ALA A 12 -10.38 -0.25 2.20
C ALA A 12 -8.97 0.17 2.66
N LEU A 13 -8.12 0.60 1.72
CA LEU A 13 -6.79 1.11 2.02
C LEU A 13 -6.86 2.41 2.84
N GLU A 14 -7.67 3.38 2.42
CA GLU A 14 -7.86 4.65 3.15
C GLU A 14 -8.34 4.40 4.58
N SER A 15 -9.32 3.50 4.74
CA SER A 15 -9.84 3.09 6.06
C SER A 15 -8.74 2.52 6.95
N PHE A 16 -7.93 1.59 6.43
CA PHE A 16 -6.81 1.00 7.18
C PHE A 16 -5.75 2.04 7.56
N LEU A 17 -5.28 2.85 6.61
CA LEU A 17 -4.24 3.85 6.88
C LEU A 17 -4.71 4.92 7.88
N SER A 18 -6.00 5.26 7.87
CA SER A 18 -6.58 6.27 8.77
C SER A 18 -6.52 5.89 10.26
N GLN A 19 -6.43 4.58 10.57
CA GLN A 19 -6.31 4.07 11.92
C GLN A 19 -4.91 4.32 12.53
N TYR A 20 -3.91 4.58 11.68
CA TYR A 20 -2.51 4.73 12.09
C TYR A 20 -1.86 6.01 11.52
N PRO A 21 -2.48 7.19 11.69
CA PRO A 21 -2.20 8.37 10.88
C PRO A 21 -0.75 8.86 10.93
N ALA A 22 -0.08 8.71 12.09
CA ALA A 22 1.32 9.10 12.25
C ALA A 22 2.29 8.11 11.59
N ALA A 23 2.01 6.81 11.67
CA ALA A 23 2.87 5.77 11.11
C ALA A 23 2.71 5.65 9.58
N THR A 24 1.56 6.06 9.05
CA THR A 24 1.20 5.87 7.63
C THR A 24 1.22 7.15 6.81
N ILE A 25 1.76 8.27 7.34
CA ILE A 25 1.63 9.58 6.71
C ILE A 25 2.15 9.62 5.27
N PHE A 26 3.26 8.94 4.96
CA PHE A 26 3.80 8.89 3.59
C PHE A 26 2.89 8.12 2.64
N LEU A 27 2.38 6.97 3.07
CA LEU A 27 1.43 6.17 2.29
C LEU A 27 0.14 6.97 2.04
N ARG A 28 -0.37 7.67 3.05
CA ARG A 28 -1.58 8.50 2.94
C ARG A 28 -1.40 9.67 2.00
N SER A 29 -0.27 10.39 2.10
CA SER A 29 0.04 11.53 1.24
C SER A 29 0.17 11.09 -0.23
N ASN A 30 0.87 9.99 -0.49
CA ASN A 30 1.03 9.47 -1.84
C ASN A 30 -0.30 8.97 -2.41
N LEU A 31 -1.05 8.19 -1.63
CA LEU A 31 -2.38 7.71 -2.01
C LEU A 31 -3.33 8.86 -2.36
N ARG A 32 -3.33 9.94 -1.57
CA ARG A 32 -4.16 11.12 -1.85
C ARG A 32 -3.74 11.84 -3.14
N ALA A 33 -2.46 11.81 -3.48
CA ALA A 33 -1.93 12.48 -4.67
C ALA A 33 -2.15 11.67 -5.96
N SER A 34 -2.09 10.34 -5.90
CA SER A 34 -2.09 9.49 -7.10
C SER A 34 -3.19 8.43 -7.17
N GLY A 35 -3.90 8.16 -6.07
CA GLY A 35 -4.78 7.00 -5.94
C GLY A 35 -4.04 5.66 -6.01
N VAL A 36 -4.82 4.58 -6.14
CA VAL A 36 -4.36 3.24 -6.52
C VAL A 36 -4.65 3.02 -8.00
N GLY A 37 -3.73 2.43 -8.77
CA GLY A 37 -3.97 2.10 -10.17
C GLY A 37 -2.71 2.12 -11.01
N GLU A 38 -2.83 2.56 -12.25
CA GLU A 38 -1.72 2.84 -13.16
C GLU A 38 -1.46 4.35 -13.25
N GLY A 39 -0.20 4.72 -13.48
CA GLY A 39 0.26 6.10 -13.59
C GLY A 39 1.78 6.19 -13.56
N ASP A 40 2.31 7.31 -14.05
CA ASP A 40 3.75 7.54 -14.29
C ASP A 40 4.33 8.70 -13.46
N GLY A 41 3.55 9.21 -12.49
CA GLY A 41 3.94 10.34 -11.64
C GLY A 41 4.77 9.94 -10.41
N PRO A 42 5.47 10.90 -9.78
CA PRO A 42 6.39 10.63 -8.67
C PRO A 42 5.73 10.13 -7.37
N PHE A 43 4.40 10.24 -7.29
CA PHE A 43 3.61 9.75 -6.16
C PHE A 43 2.92 8.42 -6.45
N HIS A 44 2.96 7.98 -7.71
CA HIS A 44 2.34 6.75 -8.14
C HIS A 44 3.17 5.55 -7.66
N GLY A 45 2.49 4.55 -7.13
CA GLY A 45 3.14 3.34 -6.61
C GLY A 45 2.26 2.12 -6.78
N ILE A 46 2.92 0.97 -6.90
CA ILE A 46 2.26 -0.34 -6.94
C ILE A 46 1.99 -0.74 -5.50
N TYR A 47 0.71 -0.79 -5.12
CA TYR A 47 0.30 -1.15 -3.77
C TYR A 47 0.02 -2.64 -3.66
N ALA A 48 0.48 -3.25 -2.57
CA ALA A 48 0.16 -4.61 -2.17
C ALA A 48 -0.33 -4.65 -0.73
N ALA A 49 -1.24 -5.55 -0.42
CA ALA A 49 -1.77 -5.69 0.94
C ALA A 49 -1.99 -7.14 1.36
N ARG A 50 -1.97 -7.35 2.68
CA ARG A 50 -2.53 -8.54 3.33
C ARG A 50 -3.98 -8.26 3.72
N PHE A 51 -4.85 -9.15 3.26
CA PHE A 51 -6.25 -9.21 3.66
C PHE A 51 -6.49 -10.30 4.70
N ASP A 52 -7.29 -9.97 5.70
CA ASP A 52 -8.00 -10.90 6.58
C ASP A 52 -9.51 -10.72 6.36
N GLY A 53 -10.11 -11.64 5.60
CA GLY A 53 -11.42 -11.42 4.99
C GLY A 53 -11.39 -10.19 4.07
N GLU A 54 -12.22 -9.21 4.37
CA GLU A 54 -12.31 -7.92 3.64
C GLU A 54 -11.38 -6.84 4.23
N HIS A 55 -10.72 -7.10 5.35
CA HIS A 55 -9.93 -6.09 6.07
C HIS A 55 -8.46 -6.15 5.69
N ILE A 56 -7.87 -4.99 5.39
CA ILE A 56 -6.43 -4.86 5.25
C ILE A 56 -5.79 -4.90 6.64
N THR A 57 -4.71 -5.67 6.76
CA THR A 57 -3.93 -5.86 8.00
C THR A 57 -2.48 -5.41 7.86
N ASP A 58 -1.96 -5.41 6.63
CA ASP A 58 -0.62 -4.96 6.29
C ASP A 58 -0.66 -4.37 4.87
N VAL A 59 0.14 -3.33 4.61
CA VAL A 59 0.27 -2.70 3.29
C VAL A 59 1.71 -2.34 2.97
N ALA A 60 2.10 -2.47 1.71
CA ALA A 60 3.31 -1.92 1.15
C ALA A 60 3.03 -1.27 -0.21
N ALA A 61 3.88 -0.32 -0.59
CA ALA A 61 3.87 0.29 -1.91
C ALA A 61 5.30 0.42 -2.42
N GLN A 62 5.54 -0.01 -3.66
CA GLN A 62 6.76 0.29 -4.40
C GLN A 62 6.53 1.51 -5.28
N PHE A 63 7.40 2.51 -5.13
CA PHE A 63 7.36 3.74 -5.93
C PHE A 63 8.43 3.73 -7.02
N TRP A 64 8.29 4.65 -7.99
CA TRP A 64 9.16 4.83 -9.16
C TRP A 64 10.69 4.94 -8.90
N THR A 65 11.12 5.06 -7.65
CA THR A 65 12.54 5.11 -7.23
C THR A 65 13.04 3.79 -6.64
N ASP A 66 12.33 2.68 -6.87
CA ASP A 66 12.53 1.37 -6.22
C ASP A 66 12.40 1.41 -4.68
N LYS A 67 11.88 2.51 -4.15
CA LYS A 67 11.59 2.66 -2.73
C LYS A 67 10.32 1.91 -2.39
N ILE A 68 10.44 0.99 -1.42
CA ILE A 68 9.30 0.35 -0.78
C ILE A 68 9.00 1.08 0.52
N ILE A 69 7.75 1.54 0.67
CA ILE A 69 7.21 2.06 1.93
C ILE A 69 6.16 1.06 2.40
N LEU A 70 6.22 0.67 3.67
CA LEU A 70 5.31 -0.32 4.23
C LEU A 70 4.85 0.04 5.63
N PHE A 71 3.60 -0.29 5.92
CA PHE A 71 3.08 -0.42 7.27
C PHE A 71 2.51 -1.82 7.40
N ALA A 72 3.30 -2.71 7.98
CA ALA A 72 3.03 -4.15 7.98
C ALA A 72 3.38 -4.77 9.35
N PRO A 73 2.50 -4.59 10.36
CA PRO A 73 2.75 -5.05 11.72
C PRO A 73 2.92 -6.56 11.87
N THR A 74 2.46 -7.36 10.90
CA THR A 74 2.43 -8.83 11.01
C THR A 74 3.37 -9.55 10.05
N ILE A 75 3.59 -9.02 8.84
CA ILE A 75 4.32 -9.74 7.78
C ILE A 75 5.26 -8.85 6.93
N ALA A 76 5.88 -7.84 7.53
CA ALA A 76 6.73 -6.85 6.83
C ALA A 76 7.68 -7.44 5.77
N ALA A 77 8.51 -8.43 6.13
CA ALA A 77 9.48 -9.01 5.20
C ALA A 77 8.81 -9.70 4.00
N LYS A 78 7.73 -10.48 4.25
CA LYS A 78 7.01 -11.20 3.19
C LYS A 78 6.31 -10.22 2.24
N LEU A 79 5.73 -9.15 2.78
CA LEU A 79 5.03 -8.15 1.99
C LEU A 79 5.99 -7.28 1.18
N ALA A 80 7.17 -6.94 1.73
CA ALA A 80 8.21 -6.23 1.00
C ALA A 80 8.74 -7.05 -0.20
N VAL A 81 9.00 -8.34 -0.01
CA VAL A 81 9.40 -9.24 -1.12
C VAL A 81 8.29 -9.33 -2.16
N PHE A 82 7.03 -9.47 -1.73
CA PHE A 82 5.90 -9.59 -2.64
C PHE A 82 5.73 -8.34 -3.51
N VAL A 83 5.78 -7.13 -2.94
CA VAL A 83 5.63 -5.91 -3.74
C VAL A 83 6.86 -5.66 -4.62
N GLY A 84 8.07 -6.00 -4.15
CA GLY A 84 9.34 -5.76 -4.85
C GLY A 84 9.57 -6.56 -6.14
N ILE A 85 8.71 -7.54 -6.43
CA ILE A 85 8.78 -8.37 -7.63
C ILE A 85 7.65 -8.07 -8.63
N HIS A 86 6.88 -7.01 -8.39
CA HIS A 86 5.75 -6.56 -9.21
C HIS A 86 5.96 -5.13 -9.64
#